data_AF-A0A9Q3IWH5-F1
#
_entry.id   AF-A0A9Q3IWH5-F1
#
_cell.length_a   1.000
_cell.length_b   1.000
_cell.length_c   1.000
_cell.angle_alpha   90.00
_cell.angle_beta   90.00
_cell.angle_gamma   90.00
#
_symmetry.space_group_name_H-M   'P 1'
#
loop_
_entity.id
_entity.type
_entity.pdbx_description
1 polymer ?
#
loop_
_entity_poly.entity_id
_entity_poly.type
_entity_poly.pdbx_seq_one_letter_code
_entity_poly.pdbx_strand_id
1 'polypeptide(L)'
;MSTLIVDCGATNHMLNSIEPFFSSLKPISLKVTTGDAKINLLAKGIGTIEIICNNKKLRLDDCLYVPKLKCNLLSMLELFKKRISITRNKNKFVLETYNKTLMSGKINNNLMYVDYKIPTCLLSKTIQQDVVWHHRLGHPSSKILKLLNLPNE
;
A
#
# COMPACT_ATOMS: atom_id res chain seq x y z
N MET A 1 0.55 -12.22 -7.28
CA MET A 1 0.76 -10.76 -7.23
C MET A 1 -0.54 -10.12 -6.76
N SER A 2 -0.48 -9.25 -5.76
CA SER A 2 -1.61 -8.43 -5.34
C SER A 2 -1.98 -7.44 -6.45
N THR A 3 -3.27 -7.33 -6.76
CA THR A 3 -3.77 -6.42 -7.80
C THR A 3 -4.16 -5.08 -7.17
N LEU A 4 -3.79 -3.97 -7.82
CA LEU A 4 -4.27 -2.63 -7.49
C LEU A 4 -5.21 -2.16 -8.61
N ILE A 5 -6.44 -1.84 -8.23
CA ILE A 5 -7.50 -1.43 -9.16
C ILE A 5 -7.89 0.02 -8.85
N VAL A 6 -7.98 0.86 -9.87
CA VAL A 6 -8.52 2.21 -9.71
C VAL A 6 -10.05 2.12 -9.66
N ASP A 7 -10.65 2.65 -8.59
CA ASP A 7 -12.08 2.55 -8.31
C ASP A 7 -12.69 3.92 -8.00
N CYS A 8 -13.72 4.31 -8.75
CA CYS A 8 -14.47 5.54 -8.52
C CYS A 8 -15.51 5.42 -7.40
N GLY A 9 -15.91 4.20 -7.04
CA GLY A 9 -16.83 3.93 -5.93
C GLY A 9 -16.15 3.86 -4.56
N ALA A 10 -14.82 3.81 -4.53
CA ALA A 10 -14.05 3.80 -3.28
C ALA A 10 -13.82 5.23 -2.77
N THR A 11 -14.15 5.47 -1.50
CA THR A 11 -13.85 6.76 -0.82
C THR A 11 -12.40 6.89 -0.41
N ASN A 12 -11.73 5.77 -0.13
CA ASN A 12 -10.33 5.73 0.29
C ASN A 12 -9.53 4.69 -0.50
N HIS A 13 -8.22 4.87 -0.57
CA HIS A 13 -7.29 3.81 -0.91
C HIS A 13 -7.40 2.70 0.15
N MET A 14 -7.64 1.47 -0.29
CA MET A 14 -7.88 0.33 0.60
C MET A 14 -7.04 -0.86 0.16
N LEU A 15 -6.30 -1.44 1.10
CA LEU A 15 -5.37 -2.54 0.83
C LEU A 15 -5.61 -3.69 1.81
N ASN A 16 -5.48 -4.92 1.32
CA ASN A 16 -5.76 -6.12 2.09
C ASN A 16 -4.54 -6.73 2.79
N SER A 17 -3.35 -6.16 2.59
CA SER A 17 -2.13 -6.61 3.24
C SER A 17 -1.32 -5.42 3.73
N ILE A 18 -0.69 -5.57 4.89
CA ILE A 18 0.24 -4.58 5.44
C ILE A 18 1.52 -4.61 4.60
N GLU A 19 2.13 -5.78 4.48
CA GLU A 19 3.30 -5.98 3.64
C GLU A 19 2.89 -6.37 2.21
N PRO A 20 3.59 -5.88 1.19
CA PRO A 20 4.76 -5.01 1.26
C PRO A 20 4.42 -3.51 1.05
N PHE A 21 3.19 -3.09 1.38
CA PHE A 21 2.66 -1.80 0.96
C PHE A 21 2.91 -0.66 1.95
N PHE A 22 2.63 -0.90 3.23
CA PHE A 22 2.60 0.17 4.23
C PHE A 22 4.00 0.47 4.77
N SER A 23 4.44 1.72 4.62
CA SER A 23 5.68 2.24 5.23
C SER A 23 5.46 2.74 6.66
N SER A 24 4.22 3.09 6.98
CA SER A 24 3.73 3.39 8.32
C SER A 24 2.27 2.96 8.44
N LEU A 25 1.85 2.53 9.62
CA LEU A 25 0.48 2.12 9.90
C LEU A 25 0.13 2.42 11.36
N LYS A 26 -0.98 3.10 11.58
CA LYS A 26 -1.59 3.29 12.90
C LYS A 26 -2.82 2.40 13.00
N PRO A 27 -3.01 1.64 14.10
CA PRO A 27 -4.20 0.83 14.29
C PRO A 27 -5.45 1.72 14.43
N ILE A 28 -6.53 1.30 13.78
CA ILE A 28 -7.86 1.91 13.88
C ILE A 28 -8.93 0.81 13.85
N SER A 29 -10.17 1.18 14.15
CA SER A 29 -11.33 0.31 13.94
C SER A 29 -12.41 1.13 13.26
N LEU A 30 -12.52 1.00 11.94
CA LEU A 30 -13.49 1.75 11.13
C LEU A 30 -14.28 0.78 10.26
N LYS A 31 -15.61 0.83 10.34
CA LYS A 31 -16.49 0.04 9.48
C LYS A 31 -16.42 0.58 8.06
N VAL A 32 -16.18 -0.29 7.09
CA VAL A 32 -16.22 0.04 5.66
C VAL A 32 -17.57 -0.41 5.11
N THR A 33 -18.36 0.55 4.66
CA THR A 33 -19.64 0.27 4.01
C THR A 33 -19.41 -0.05 2.53
N THR A 34 -20.07 -1.10 2.03
CA THR A 34 -20.04 -1.47 0.61
C THR A 34 -21.44 -1.45 0.03
N GLY A 35 -21.57 -1.58 -1.29
CA GLY A 35 -22.87 -1.72 -1.93
C GLY A 35 -23.63 -3.00 -1.54
N ASP A 36 -22.94 -3.99 -0.98
CA ASP A 36 -23.56 -5.18 -0.39
C ASP A 36 -23.65 -5.03 1.14
N ALA A 37 -24.87 -4.78 1.63
CA ALA A 37 -25.16 -4.60 3.05
C ALA A 37 -24.81 -5.82 3.92
N LYS A 38 -24.66 -7.01 3.32
CA LYS A 38 -24.32 -8.24 4.05
C LYS A 38 -22.82 -8.36 4.31
N ILE A 39 -21.98 -7.67 3.56
CA ILE A 39 -20.52 -7.75 3.72
C ILE A 39 -20.10 -6.80 4.83
N ASN A 40 -19.60 -7.38 5.93
CA ASN A 40 -18.99 -6.62 7.01
C ASN A 40 -17.48 -6.50 6.83
N LEU A 41 -17.03 -5.36 6.30
CA LEU A 41 -15.61 -5.00 6.20
C LEU A 41 -15.21 -4.06 7.33
N LEU A 42 -14.01 -4.27 7.87
CA LEU A 42 -13.43 -3.45 8.92
C LEU A 42 -12.01 -3.04 8.52
N ALA A 43 -11.76 -1.74 8.47
CA ALA A 43 -10.41 -1.21 8.42
C ALA A 43 -9.77 -1.32 9.80
N LYS A 44 -8.62 -2.00 9.84
CA LYS A 44 -7.85 -2.26 11.07
C LYS A 44 -6.64 -1.34 11.23
N GLY A 45 -6.33 -0.55 10.21
CA GLY A 45 -5.24 0.39 10.24
C GLY A 45 -5.40 1.48 9.19
N ILE A 46 -4.75 2.61 9.42
CA ILE A 46 -4.62 3.72 8.47
C ILE A 46 -3.15 4.11 8.40
N GLY A 47 -2.65 4.45 7.22
CA GLY A 47 -1.27 4.84 7.09
C GLY A 47 -0.87 5.21 5.68
N THR A 48 0.43 5.18 5.44
CA THR A 48 1.03 5.55 4.15
C THR A 48 1.52 4.32 3.43
N ILE A 49 1.26 4.25 2.13
CA ILE A 49 1.89 3.30 1.22
C ILE A 49 2.83 4.00 0.23
N GLU A 50 3.87 3.28 -0.20
CA GLU A 50 4.76 3.71 -1.27
C GLU A 50 4.82 2.66 -2.38
N ILE A 51 4.48 3.06 -3.60
CA ILE A 51 4.58 2.22 -4.79
C ILE A 51 5.41 2.94 -5.85
N ILE A 52 5.96 2.20 -6.80
CA ILE A 52 6.69 2.75 -7.95
C ILE A 52 5.82 2.57 -9.18
N CYS A 53 5.41 3.67 -9.79
CA CYS A 53 4.69 3.70 -11.06
C CYS A 53 5.56 4.46 -12.08
N ASN A 54 5.76 3.90 -13.27
CA ASN A 54 6.56 4.52 -14.33
C ASN A 54 7.94 5.03 -13.84
N ASN A 55 8.63 4.17 -13.08
CA ASN A 55 9.94 4.42 -12.47
C ASN A 55 9.98 5.62 -11.49
N LYS A 56 8.82 6.12 -11.04
CA LYS A 56 8.71 7.17 -10.03
C LYS A 56 8.03 6.64 -8.78
N LYS A 57 8.52 7.03 -7.61
CA LYS A 57 7.85 6.74 -6.34
C LYS A 57 6.57 7.57 -6.25
N LEU A 58 5.47 6.90 -5.91
CA LEU A 58 4.18 7.47 -5.60
C LEU A 58 3.87 7.13 -4.14
N ARG A 59 3.77 8.18 -3.33
CA ARG A 59 3.34 8.11 -1.94
C ARG A 59 1.84 8.36 -1.89
N LEU A 60 1.12 7.47 -1.21
CA LEU A 60 -0.31 7.62 -0.96
C LEU A 60 -0.52 7.58 0.55
N ASP A 61 -1.07 8.67 1.08
CA ASP A 61 -1.38 8.83 2.51
C ASP A 61 -2.83 8.41 2.79
N ASP A 62 -3.19 8.32 4.07
CA ASP A 62 -4.55 7.99 4.56
C ASP A 62 -5.13 6.68 3.99
N CYS A 63 -4.27 5.74 3.63
CA CYS A 63 -4.66 4.44 3.08
C CYS A 63 -5.16 3.51 4.19
N LEU A 64 -6.26 2.82 3.96
CA LEU A 64 -6.86 1.89 4.92
C LEU A 64 -6.36 0.46 4.72
N TYR A 65 -5.97 -0.19 5.80
CA TYR A 65 -5.73 -1.63 5.83
C TYR A 65 -7.03 -2.38 6.15
N VAL A 66 -7.55 -3.11 5.17
CA VAL A 66 -8.82 -3.85 5.21
C VAL A 66 -8.55 -5.32 4.85
N PRO A 67 -8.14 -6.19 5.80
CA PRO A 67 -7.67 -7.55 5.47
C PRO A 67 -8.67 -8.46 4.78
N LYS A 68 -9.98 -8.22 4.94
CA LYS A 68 -11.04 -9.01 4.30
C LYS A 68 -11.40 -8.52 2.88
N LEU A 69 -10.69 -7.52 2.35
CA LEU A 69 -10.93 -6.98 1.03
C LEU A 69 -10.38 -7.93 -0.06
N LYS A 70 -11.17 -8.19 -1.10
CA LYS A 70 -10.83 -9.17 -2.15
C LYS A 70 -9.74 -8.69 -3.11
N CYS A 71 -9.63 -7.38 -3.31
CA CYS A 71 -8.64 -6.75 -4.19
C CYS A 71 -8.25 -5.38 -3.61
N ASN A 72 -7.05 -4.88 -3.91
CA ASN A 72 -6.65 -3.57 -3.43
C ASN A 72 -7.26 -2.49 -4.33
N LEU A 73 -7.79 -1.45 -3.71
CA LEU A 73 -8.51 -0.37 -4.37
C LEU A 73 -7.73 0.92 -4.21
N LEU A 74 -7.53 1.64 -5.31
CA LEU A 74 -7.12 3.03 -5.28
C LEU A 74 -8.36 3.89 -5.51
N SER A 75 -8.78 4.65 -4.51
CA SER A 75 -9.82 5.66 -4.70
C SER A 75 -9.40 6.63 -5.79
N MET A 76 -10.22 6.71 -6.84
CA MET A 76 -10.03 7.66 -7.92
C MET A 76 -10.16 9.10 -7.40
N LEU A 77 -11.09 9.35 -6.46
CA LEU A 77 -11.31 10.66 -5.86
C LEU A 77 -10.13 11.12 -5.00
N GLU A 78 -9.46 10.22 -4.28
CA GLU A 78 -8.25 10.59 -3.53
C GLU A 78 -7.04 10.85 -4.45
N LEU A 79 -6.98 10.20 -5.62
CA LEU A 79 -6.05 10.60 -6.67
C LEU A 79 -6.38 12.03 -7.17
N PHE A 80 -7.67 12.41 -7.21
CA PHE A 80 -8.18 13.72 -7.64
C PHE A 80 -7.96 14.89 -6.66
N LYS A 81 -6.89 14.89 -5.85
CA LYS A 81 -6.50 16.11 -5.10
C LYS A 81 -5.99 17.24 -6.04
N LYS A 82 -5.78 16.96 -7.33
CA LYS A 82 -5.29 17.86 -8.41
C LYS A 82 -6.05 17.59 -9.72
N ARG A 83 -5.83 18.41 -10.77
CA ARG A 83 -6.31 18.14 -12.13
C ARG A 83 -5.70 16.84 -12.66
N ILE A 84 -6.54 15.88 -13.03
CA ILE A 84 -6.15 14.61 -13.63
C ILE A 84 -6.90 14.38 -14.95
N SER A 85 -6.23 13.74 -15.91
CA SER A 85 -6.82 13.15 -17.10
C SER A 85 -6.56 11.66 -17.14
N ILE A 86 -7.57 10.89 -17.54
CA ILE A 86 -7.44 9.45 -17.81
C ILE A 86 -7.65 9.24 -19.30
N THR A 87 -6.64 8.71 -19.97
CA THR A 87 -6.68 8.42 -21.40
C THR A 87 -6.61 6.93 -21.63
N ARG A 88 -7.60 6.37 -22.34
CA ARG A 88 -7.61 4.98 -22.77
C ARG A 88 -6.96 4.85 -24.14
N ASN A 89 -6.07 3.87 -24.29
CA ASN A 89 -5.54 3.44 -25.58
C ASN A 89 -5.63 1.90 -25.67
N LYS A 90 -6.57 1.40 -26.48
CA LYS A 90 -6.90 -0.03 -26.58
C LYS A 90 -7.21 -0.65 -25.21
N ASN A 91 -6.35 -1.56 -24.75
CA ASN A 91 -6.45 -2.27 -23.47
C ASN A 91 -5.49 -1.69 -22.41
N LYS A 92 -5.02 -0.45 -22.61
CA LYS A 92 -4.19 0.27 -21.65
C LYS A 92 -4.85 1.59 -21.27
N PHE A 93 -4.49 2.09 -20.09
CA PHE A 93 -4.84 3.44 -19.67
C PHE A 93 -3.60 4.16 -19.15
N VAL A 94 -3.66 5.48 -19.22
CA VAL A 94 -2.67 6.40 -18.65
C VAL A 94 -3.42 7.43 -17.83
N LEU A 95 -2.98 7.63 -16.60
CA LEU A 95 -3.49 8.66 -15.70
C LEU A 95 -2.39 9.72 -15.53
N GLU A 96 -2.74 10.96 -15.87
CA GLU A 96 -1.80 12.08 -15.91
C GLU A 96 -2.26 13.21 -15.00
N THR A 97 -1.32 13.95 -14.43
CA THR A 97 -1.56 15.20 -13.71
C THR A 97 -0.57 16.25 -14.19
N TYR A 98 -1.05 17.47 -14.51
CA TYR A 98 -0.22 18.54 -15.08
C TYR A 98 0.66 18.09 -16.26
N ASN A 99 0.08 17.32 -17.19
CA ASN A 99 0.78 16.73 -18.36
C ASN A 99 1.94 15.80 -18.00
N LYS A 100 1.99 15.29 -16.77
CA LYS A 100 2.95 14.27 -16.33
C LYS A 100 2.19 12.99 -16.00
N THR A 101 2.66 11.88 -16.55
CA THR A 101 2.12 10.57 -16.19
C THR A 101 2.35 10.27 -14.72
N LEU A 102 1.26 10.02 -14.00
CA LEU A 102 1.27 9.60 -12.60
C LEU A 102 1.33 8.08 -12.50
N MET A 103 0.44 7.41 -13.24
CA MET A 103 0.39 5.95 -13.32
C MET A 103 -0.17 5.49 -14.67
N SER A 104 0.05 4.23 -14.99
CA SER A 104 -0.51 3.59 -16.17
C SER A 104 -0.76 2.13 -15.86
N GLY A 105 -1.52 1.49 -16.74
CA GLY A 105 -1.84 0.10 -16.54
C GLY A 105 -2.66 -0.50 -17.66
N LYS A 106 -3.28 -1.63 -17.38
CA LYS A 106 -4.08 -2.40 -18.32
C LYS A 106 -5.55 -2.35 -17.94
N ILE A 107 -6.40 -2.32 -18.96
CA ILE A 107 -7.83 -2.52 -18.80
C ILE A 107 -8.13 -3.96 -19.15
N ASN A 108 -8.73 -4.69 -18.21
CA ASN A 108 -9.19 -6.06 -18.41
C ASN A 108 -10.54 -6.25 -17.70
N ASN A 109 -11.50 -6.91 -18.35
CA ASN A 109 -12.87 -7.07 -17.82
C ASN A 109 -13.49 -5.76 -17.29
N ASN A 110 -13.26 -4.65 -18.01
CA ASN A 110 -13.68 -3.29 -17.64
C ASN A 110 -13.09 -2.75 -16.32
N LEU A 111 -12.04 -3.36 -15.77
CA LEU A 111 -11.33 -2.89 -14.59
C LEU A 111 -9.95 -2.34 -14.98
N MET A 112 -9.55 -1.24 -14.33
CA MET A 112 -8.28 -0.56 -14.54
C MET A 112 -7.23 -1.09 -13.55
N TYR A 113 -6.41 -2.03 -14.00
CA TYR A 113 -5.31 -2.61 -13.21
C TYR A 113 -4.05 -1.77 -13.35
N VAL A 114 -3.51 -1.29 -12.24
CA VAL A 114 -2.30 -0.45 -12.22
C VAL A 114 -1.05 -1.30 -12.39
N ASP A 115 -0.13 -0.88 -13.26
CA ASP A 115 1.22 -1.43 -13.32
C ASP A 115 2.08 -0.72 -12.26
N TYR A 116 2.56 -1.47 -11.27
CA TYR A 116 3.37 -0.93 -10.17
C TYR A 116 4.47 -1.89 -9.74
N LYS A 117 5.48 -1.36 -9.05
CA LYS A 117 6.49 -2.12 -8.31
C LYS A 117 6.50 -1.68 -6.86
N ILE A 118 6.97 -2.54 -5.98
CA ILE A 118 7.21 -2.21 -4.58
C ILE A 118 8.65 -1.72 -4.43
N PRO A 119 8.91 -0.62 -3.70
CA PRO A 119 10.27 -0.18 -3.40
C PRO A 119 11.06 -1.26 -2.65
N THR A 120 12.26 -1.61 -3.13
CA THR A 120 13.13 -2.63 -2.52
C THR A 120 13.51 -2.33 -1.07
N CYS A 121 13.66 -1.06 -0.68
CA CYS A 121 13.97 -0.69 0.71
C CYS A 121 12.80 -0.85 1.69
N LEU A 122 11.56 -0.95 1.19
CA LEU A 122 10.40 -1.20 2.04
C LEU A 122 10.38 -2.66 2.50
N LEU A 123 10.84 -3.58 1.65
CA LEU A 123 11.01 -5.00 1.98
C LEU A 123 12.07 -5.25 3.06
N SER A 124 13.12 -4.44 3.12
CA SER A 124 14.21 -4.63 4.10
C SER A 124 13.85 -4.19 5.52
N LYS A 125 12.74 -3.45 5.72
CA LYS A 125 12.30 -3.01 7.05
C LYS A 125 11.70 -4.17 7.89
N THR A 126 11.43 -5.30 7.27
CA THR A 126 10.76 -6.46 7.88
C THR A 126 11.71 -7.42 8.60
N ILE A 127 13.02 -7.38 8.37
CA ILE A 127 13.95 -8.35 9.00
C ILE A 127 14.73 -7.69 10.13
N GLN A 128 14.07 -7.09 11.12
CA GLN A 128 14.78 -6.62 12.32
C GLN A 128 13.93 -6.77 13.58
N GLN A 129 13.46 -7.99 13.83
CA GLN A 129 13.06 -8.39 15.19
C GLN A 129 14.26 -8.28 16.16
N ASP A 130 15.48 -8.40 15.62
CA ASP A 130 16.76 -8.30 16.34
C ASP A 130 17.14 -6.86 16.76
N VAL A 131 16.52 -5.83 16.17
CA VAL A 131 16.82 -4.42 16.51
C VAL A 131 16.15 -3.97 17.80
N VAL A 132 15.06 -4.60 18.20
CA VAL A 132 14.38 -4.25 19.45
C VAL A 132 15.30 -4.50 20.65
N TRP A 133 16.02 -5.62 20.65
CA TRP A 133 17.00 -5.92 21.69
C TRP A 133 18.28 -5.08 21.55
N HIS A 134 18.76 -4.86 20.33
CA HIS A 134 19.92 -3.97 20.11
C HIS A 134 19.69 -2.55 20.64
N HIS A 135 18.49 -1.98 20.47
CA HIS A 135 18.21 -0.63 20.99
C HIS A 135 17.97 -0.60 22.51
N ARG A 136 17.30 -1.60 23.10
CA ARG A 136 17.05 -1.64 24.56
C ARG A 136 18.31 -1.87 25.39
N LEU A 137 19.31 -2.54 24.81
CA LEU A 137 20.57 -2.87 25.47
C LEU A 137 21.73 -1.94 25.08
N GLY A 138 21.49 -0.91 24.25
CA GLY A 138 22.48 0.10 23.91
C GLY A 138 23.55 -0.37 22.92
N HIS A 139 23.15 -0.92 21.77
CA HIS A 139 24.03 -1.47 20.73
C HIS A 139 25.02 -2.53 21.26
N PRO A 140 24.55 -3.56 22.00
CA PRO A 140 25.41 -4.65 22.43
C PRO A 140 25.97 -5.39 21.21
N SER A 141 27.20 -5.90 21.33
CA SER A 141 27.76 -6.78 20.30
C SER A 141 26.95 -8.07 20.15
N SER A 142 26.95 -8.67 18.95
CA SER A 142 26.29 -9.95 18.67
C SER A 142 26.73 -11.10 19.59
N LYS A 143 27.92 -11.01 20.18
CA LYS A 143 28.42 -11.97 21.17
C LYS A 143 27.64 -11.92 22.49
N ILE A 144 27.22 -10.73 22.91
CA ILE A 144 26.42 -10.51 24.14
C ILE A 144 24.99 -11.03 23.93
N LEU A 145 24.41 -10.80 22.77
CA LEU A 145 23.06 -11.27 22.44
C LEU A 145 23.00 -12.81 22.39
N LYS A 146 24.03 -13.48 21.87
CA LYS A 146 24.19 -14.95 21.94
C LYS A 146 24.27 -15.47 23.38
N LEU A 147 24.99 -14.77 24.26
CA LEU A 147 25.11 -15.15 25.68
C LEU A 147 23.76 -15.07 26.41
N LEU A 148 22.90 -14.13 26.01
CA LEU A 148 21.60 -13.90 26.63
C LEU A 148 20.48 -14.78 26.04
N ASN A 149 20.80 -15.73 25.15
CA ASN A 149 19.84 -16.54 24.38
C ASN A 149 18.80 -15.68 23.63
N LEU A 150 19.17 -14.46 23.25
CA LEU A 150 18.34 -13.58 22.44
C LEU A 150 18.55 -13.90 20.96
N PRO A 151 17.54 -13.67 20.10
CA PRO A 151 17.71 -13.87 18.67
C PRO A 151 18.85 -12.97 18.16
N ASN A 152 19.68 -13.54 17.31
CA ASN A 152 20.83 -12.90 16.67
C ASN A 152 20.64 -12.96 15.17
N GLU A 153 21.19 -11.97 14.47
CA GLU A 153 21.22 -11.84 13.00
C GLU A 153 21.45 -13.17 12.26
#